data_AF-A0A8J2XDI4-F1
#
_entry.id   AF-A0A8J2XDI4-F1
#
_cell.length_a   1.000
_cell.length_b   1.000
_cell.length_c   1.000
_cell.angle_alpha   90.00
_cell.angle_beta   90.00
_cell.angle_gamma   90.00
#
_symmetry.space_group_name_H-M   'P 1'
#
loop_
_entity.id
_entity.type
_entity.pdbx_description
1 polymer ?
#
loop_
_entity_poly.entity_id
_entity_poly.type
_entity_poly.pdbx_seq_one_letter_code
_entity_poly.pdbx_strand_id
1 'polypeptide(L)'
;MTANLFDVNYYRQANPDLAAAGLTTDELLTNHFFSSGIYEARAFSRFADLNFYRASNSDLAGIFDNRALYEHLANNGVLEGRRFSPFYDTQFYQSANPDLVAAGLNNEGLYNHVQTAGLVEGRRFSPFFDIQYYRQANSDLAGFDNAGLLEHFKVSGLAEGRRSSLFVDVNFYLQYIASYQDLSATATAVNNNRVLAFRELQSSGLRQGQRFSPIVDLDFYREYNPDLASLDNGTLFNQLVLSGSQEGRRLSVSYDPVFYSIANPDLAGLNSGQLLGHFATSGLNEFRQASDSYNSGFYLGSNPDLVANGITTPQQALYHYEIRGLREGRVANSVAISAATAGTALGNATNLGAFTTGRSGSIQEIVDNNSPTDVYRFTVGAASNVNLQITNLQAQVNYLLVYDRNANGQGDAGEFISTLVTSTSGNIGGNLAEGTYYLIVQQASANQQTNYGLNLSATGIGGITTSRDPGETAATALDLGVLTETLNTIEFKEFVGTSDSADVYRFTTTEEGSFVGQVFNISSSVRAEIILDNNNNGIFEPEEIIFSQIGNSSNPNIRLRSIASETAVTFYVRITPETSTIRGTYSLGYRF
;
A
#
# COMPACT_ATOMS: atom_id res chain seq x y z
N MET A 1 -34.78 12.54 2.00
CA MET A 1 -35.86 11.63 1.53
C MET A 1 -35.27 10.24 1.68
N THR A 2 -35.99 9.20 2.10
CA THR A 2 -35.36 7.87 2.23
C THR A 2 -34.78 7.40 0.90
N ALA A 3 -33.51 6.96 0.88
CA ALA A 3 -32.87 6.50 -0.35
C ALA A 3 -33.58 5.25 -0.90
N ASN A 4 -33.90 5.24 -2.20
CA ASN A 4 -34.50 4.07 -2.83
C ASN A 4 -33.43 3.01 -3.17
N LEU A 5 -33.31 2.02 -2.30
CA LEU A 5 -32.31 0.95 -2.47
C LEU A 5 -32.80 -0.21 -3.34
N PHE A 6 -34.11 -0.42 -3.46
CA PHE A 6 -34.69 -1.62 -4.08
C PHE A 6 -34.96 -1.42 -5.57
N ASP A 7 -34.41 -2.32 -6.40
CA ASP A 7 -34.68 -2.40 -7.84
C ASP A 7 -35.38 -3.73 -8.14
N VAL A 8 -36.69 -3.68 -8.40
CA VAL A 8 -37.51 -4.86 -8.66
C VAL A 8 -37.08 -5.62 -9.92
N ASN A 9 -36.57 -4.91 -10.92
CA ASN A 9 -36.08 -5.54 -12.15
C ASN A 9 -34.78 -6.29 -11.90
N TYR A 10 -33.87 -5.67 -11.13
CA TYR A 10 -32.66 -6.33 -10.68
C TYR A 10 -32.97 -7.52 -9.77
N TYR A 11 -33.87 -7.37 -8.80
CA TYR A 11 -34.25 -8.44 -7.87
C TYR A 11 -34.80 -9.66 -8.62
N ARG A 12 -35.64 -9.45 -9.64
CA ARG A 12 -36.10 -10.51 -10.54
C ARG A 12 -34.95 -11.20 -11.25
N GLN A 13 -34.02 -10.43 -11.81
CA GLN A 13 -32.89 -10.95 -12.58
C GLN A 13 -31.93 -11.76 -11.70
N ALA A 14 -31.62 -11.25 -10.50
CA ALA A 14 -30.67 -11.86 -9.59
C ALA A 14 -31.23 -13.07 -8.83
N ASN A 15 -32.56 -13.22 -8.76
CA ASN A 15 -33.24 -14.30 -8.04
C ASN A 15 -34.20 -15.08 -8.96
N PRO A 16 -33.68 -15.79 -9.99
CA PRO A 16 -34.50 -16.49 -10.97
C PRO A 16 -35.33 -17.63 -10.37
N ASP A 17 -34.96 -18.13 -9.19
CA ASP A 17 -35.72 -19.13 -8.44
C ASP A 17 -37.12 -18.64 -8.02
N LEU A 18 -37.29 -17.33 -7.80
CA LEU A 18 -38.59 -16.75 -7.41
C LEU A 18 -39.62 -16.87 -8.53
N ALA A 19 -39.19 -16.80 -9.79
CA ALA A 19 -40.06 -17.04 -10.94
C ALA A 19 -40.57 -18.49 -10.96
N ALA A 20 -39.71 -19.46 -10.61
CA ALA A 20 -40.09 -20.86 -10.49
C ALA A 20 -41.06 -21.11 -9.32
N ALA A 21 -41.01 -20.27 -8.28
CA ALA A 21 -41.95 -20.25 -7.17
C ALA A 21 -43.28 -19.48 -7.49
N GLY A 22 -43.46 -19.00 -8.72
CA GLY A 22 -44.67 -18.30 -9.15
C GLY A 22 -44.71 -16.80 -8.83
N LEU A 23 -43.63 -16.22 -8.29
CA LEU A 23 -43.52 -14.79 -8.00
C LEU A 23 -43.05 -14.06 -9.27
N THR A 24 -44.00 -13.71 -10.14
CA THR A 24 -43.68 -13.16 -11.48
C THR A 24 -43.99 -11.67 -11.63
N THR A 25 -44.85 -11.09 -10.77
CA THR A 25 -45.25 -9.67 -10.83
C THR A 25 -44.36 -8.79 -9.95
N ASP A 26 -44.26 -7.49 -10.28
CA ASP A 26 -43.52 -6.51 -9.47
C ASP A 26 -44.04 -6.46 -8.03
N GLU A 27 -45.35 -6.51 -7.84
CA GLU A 27 -45.99 -6.51 -6.52
C GLU A 27 -45.59 -7.73 -5.69
N LEU A 28 -45.66 -8.94 -6.27
CA LEU A 28 -45.29 -10.18 -5.58
C LEU A 28 -43.80 -10.18 -5.19
N LEU A 29 -42.93 -9.71 -6.08
CA LEU A 29 -41.49 -9.62 -5.82
C LEU A 29 -41.17 -8.56 -4.75
N THR A 30 -41.83 -7.41 -4.79
CA THR A 30 -41.67 -6.34 -3.78
C THR A 30 -42.13 -6.83 -2.41
N ASN A 31 -43.31 -7.46 -2.34
CA ASN A 31 -43.82 -8.03 -1.11
C ASN A 31 -42.88 -9.11 -0.56
N HIS A 32 -42.41 -10.02 -1.42
CA HIS A 32 -41.44 -11.05 -1.02
C HIS A 32 -40.13 -10.44 -0.50
N PHE A 33 -39.58 -9.41 -1.17
CA PHE A 33 -38.36 -8.77 -0.71
C PHE A 33 -38.51 -8.25 0.72
N PHE A 34 -39.57 -7.49 0.99
CA PHE A 34 -39.79 -6.92 2.32
C PHE A 34 -40.22 -7.92 3.40
N SER A 35 -40.88 -9.02 3.03
CA SER A 35 -41.29 -10.07 3.99
C SER A 35 -40.21 -11.11 4.26
N SER A 36 -39.31 -11.36 3.30
CA SER A 36 -38.41 -12.53 3.31
C SER A 36 -37.03 -12.21 2.72
N GLY A 37 -36.98 -11.59 1.55
CA GLY A 37 -35.73 -11.39 0.79
C GLY A 37 -34.65 -10.57 1.52
N ILE A 38 -35.04 -9.56 2.32
CA ILE A 38 -34.12 -8.82 3.17
C ILE A 38 -33.47 -9.74 4.21
N TYR A 39 -34.28 -10.53 4.93
CA TYR A 39 -33.80 -11.45 5.96
C TYR A 39 -32.89 -12.53 5.37
N GLU A 40 -33.19 -12.99 4.16
CA GLU A 40 -32.40 -13.97 3.40
C GLU A 40 -31.11 -13.39 2.78
N ALA A 41 -30.85 -12.08 2.92
CA ALA A 41 -29.72 -11.38 2.29
C ALA A 41 -29.67 -11.53 0.75
N ARG A 42 -30.84 -11.64 0.09
CA ARG A 42 -30.92 -11.76 -1.37
C ARG A 42 -30.45 -10.49 -2.07
N ALA A 43 -29.79 -10.64 -3.21
CA ALA A 43 -29.34 -9.50 -4.01
C ALA A 43 -30.56 -8.71 -4.53
N PHE A 44 -30.65 -7.43 -4.16
CA PHE A 44 -31.85 -6.60 -4.36
C PHE A 44 -31.59 -5.26 -5.03
N SER A 45 -30.32 -4.92 -5.20
CA SER A 45 -29.85 -3.69 -5.79
C SER A 45 -28.64 -3.97 -6.64
N ARG A 46 -28.52 -3.25 -7.76
CA ARG A 46 -27.31 -3.29 -8.58
C ARG A 46 -26.08 -2.77 -7.82
N PHE A 47 -26.28 -1.88 -6.84
CA PHE A 47 -25.18 -1.22 -6.14
C PHE A 47 -25.19 -1.46 -4.64
N ALA A 48 -26.33 -1.66 -3.98
CA ALA A 48 -26.34 -1.90 -2.53
C ALA A 48 -26.09 -3.38 -2.16
N ASP A 49 -25.17 -3.61 -1.22
CA ASP A 49 -24.86 -4.92 -0.64
C ASP A 49 -24.78 -4.79 0.89
N LEU A 50 -25.72 -5.40 1.61
CA LEU A 50 -25.80 -5.30 3.08
C LEU A 50 -24.65 -6.02 3.79
N ASN A 51 -24.12 -7.09 3.20
CA ASN A 51 -22.98 -7.80 3.79
C ASN A 51 -21.72 -6.96 3.66
N PHE A 52 -21.52 -6.33 2.50
CA PHE A 52 -20.42 -5.38 2.31
C PHE A 52 -20.60 -4.13 3.20
N TYR A 53 -21.82 -3.63 3.34
CA TYR A 53 -22.13 -2.50 4.21
C TYR A 53 -21.76 -2.80 5.67
N ARG A 54 -22.16 -3.96 6.20
CA ARG A 54 -21.75 -4.41 7.53
C ARG A 54 -20.23 -4.53 7.67
N ALA A 55 -19.56 -5.16 6.70
CA ALA A 55 -18.12 -5.41 6.76
C ALA A 55 -17.25 -4.16 6.62
N SER A 56 -17.76 -3.13 5.92
CA SER A 56 -16.99 -1.91 5.64
C SER A 56 -17.17 -0.82 6.69
N ASN A 57 -18.09 -0.99 7.64
CA ASN A 57 -18.43 -0.02 8.67
C ASN A 57 -18.36 -0.71 10.03
N SER A 58 -17.24 -0.53 10.74
CA SER A 58 -16.93 -1.29 11.96
C SER A 58 -17.94 -1.11 13.08
N ASP A 59 -18.58 0.06 13.17
CA ASP A 59 -19.67 0.35 14.11
C ASP A 59 -20.93 -0.49 13.86
N LEU A 60 -21.09 -1.05 12.66
CA LEU A 60 -22.22 -1.91 12.28
C LEU A 60 -21.93 -3.41 12.42
N ALA A 61 -20.72 -3.80 12.80
CA ALA A 61 -20.30 -5.20 12.86
C ALA A 61 -21.19 -6.08 13.77
N GLY A 62 -21.76 -5.48 14.84
CA GLY A 62 -22.68 -6.15 15.76
C GLY A 62 -24.15 -6.24 15.29
N ILE A 63 -24.50 -5.65 14.15
CA ILE A 63 -25.87 -5.67 13.62
C ILE A 63 -26.04 -6.86 12.66
N PHE A 64 -26.57 -7.96 13.20
CA PHE A 64 -26.79 -9.19 12.43
C PHE A 64 -28.14 -9.22 11.70
N ASP A 65 -29.10 -8.39 12.11
CA ASP A 65 -30.39 -8.27 11.42
C ASP A 65 -30.25 -7.46 10.12
N ASN A 66 -30.48 -8.13 8.99
CA ASN A 66 -30.44 -7.51 7.67
C ASN A 66 -31.52 -6.43 7.51
N ARG A 67 -32.65 -6.53 8.22
CA ARG A 67 -33.71 -5.51 8.15
C ARG A 67 -33.26 -4.20 8.79
N ALA A 68 -32.71 -4.26 10.00
CA ALA A 68 -32.11 -3.11 10.65
C ALA A 68 -31.00 -2.46 9.80
N LEU A 69 -30.13 -3.25 9.16
CA LEU A 69 -29.10 -2.72 8.26
C LEU A 69 -29.67 -2.04 7.02
N TYR A 70 -30.68 -2.63 6.40
CA TYR A 70 -31.36 -2.03 5.25
C TYR A 70 -31.98 -0.68 5.62
N GLU A 71 -32.68 -0.62 6.75
CA GLU A 71 -33.30 0.62 7.24
C GLU A 71 -32.25 1.67 7.60
N HIS A 72 -31.16 1.27 8.26
CA HIS A 72 -30.06 2.19 8.57
C HIS A 72 -29.42 2.74 7.29
N LEU A 73 -29.15 1.89 6.30
CA LEU A 73 -28.60 2.31 5.01
C LEU A 73 -29.54 3.29 4.29
N ALA A 74 -30.83 2.96 4.22
CA ALA A 74 -31.83 3.76 3.50
C ALA A 74 -32.09 5.13 4.15
N ASN A 75 -32.06 5.18 5.49
CA ASN A 75 -32.40 6.39 6.25
C ASN A 75 -31.19 7.28 6.56
N ASN A 76 -29.99 6.69 6.69
CA ASN A 76 -28.78 7.40 7.12
C ASN A 76 -27.60 7.09 6.20
N GLY A 77 -27.29 5.81 5.98
CA GLY A 77 -26.01 5.39 5.39
C GLY A 77 -25.73 5.96 4.00
N VAL A 78 -26.74 6.06 3.13
CA VAL A 78 -26.57 6.69 1.80
C VAL A 78 -26.29 8.18 1.95
N LEU A 79 -27.06 8.89 2.77
CA LEU A 79 -26.87 10.33 3.01
C LEU A 79 -25.51 10.64 3.62
N GLU A 80 -25.06 9.82 4.57
CA GLU A 80 -23.74 9.91 5.22
C GLU A 80 -22.58 9.57 4.28
N GLY A 81 -22.86 9.00 3.10
CA GLY A 81 -21.83 8.60 2.13
C GLY A 81 -21.03 7.37 2.57
N ARG A 82 -21.59 6.53 3.45
CA ARG A 82 -20.93 5.31 3.92
C ARG A 82 -20.68 4.32 2.78
N ARG A 83 -19.68 3.45 2.94
CA ARG A 83 -19.36 2.41 1.95
C ARG A 83 -20.32 1.24 2.07
N PHE A 84 -21.21 1.08 1.10
CA PHE A 84 -22.23 0.01 1.05
C PHE A 84 -22.18 -0.83 -0.23
N SER A 85 -21.20 -0.57 -1.10
CA SER A 85 -21.06 -1.24 -2.39
C SER A 85 -19.61 -1.60 -2.69
N PRO A 86 -19.33 -2.82 -3.16
CA PRO A 86 -18.05 -3.16 -3.76
C PRO A 86 -17.89 -2.63 -5.20
N PHE A 87 -18.91 -1.95 -5.75
CA PHE A 87 -18.91 -1.46 -7.13
C PHE A 87 -19.31 0.02 -7.24
N TYR A 88 -19.71 0.68 -6.15
CA TYR A 88 -20.04 2.11 -6.12
C TYR A 88 -19.33 2.76 -4.94
N ASP A 89 -18.57 3.81 -5.21
CA ASP A 89 -17.92 4.62 -4.20
C ASP A 89 -18.47 6.05 -4.30
N THR A 90 -19.21 6.48 -3.26
CA THR A 90 -19.91 7.76 -3.24
C THR A 90 -18.93 8.93 -3.39
N GLN A 91 -17.81 8.90 -2.66
CA GLN A 91 -16.80 9.97 -2.67
C GLN A 91 -16.08 10.03 -4.02
N PHE A 92 -15.75 8.87 -4.60
CA PHE A 92 -15.19 8.79 -5.93
C PHE A 92 -16.18 9.32 -6.98
N TYR A 93 -17.45 8.91 -6.91
CA TYR A 93 -18.46 9.35 -7.88
C TYR A 93 -18.73 10.85 -7.78
N GLN A 94 -18.75 11.40 -6.58
CA GLN A 94 -18.82 12.85 -6.36
C GLN A 94 -17.63 13.57 -7.02
N SER A 95 -16.40 13.09 -6.75
CA SER A 95 -15.17 13.71 -7.23
C SER A 95 -14.99 13.58 -8.74
N ALA A 96 -15.43 12.46 -9.32
CA ALA A 96 -15.38 12.20 -10.76
C ALA A 96 -16.41 13.01 -11.56
N ASN A 97 -17.44 13.56 -10.90
CA ASN A 97 -18.59 14.19 -11.56
C ASN A 97 -18.89 15.57 -10.94
N PRO A 98 -17.98 16.55 -11.10
CA PRO A 98 -18.15 17.89 -10.51
C PRO A 98 -19.38 18.63 -11.03
N ASP A 99 -19.90 18.26 -12.20
CA ASP A 99 -21.16 18.79 -12.75
C ASP A 99 -22.38 18.44 -11.89
N LEU A 100 -22.41 17.22 -11.32
CA LEU A 100 -23.48 16.79 -10.42
C LEU A 100 -23.41 17.54 -9.08
N VAL A 101 -22.19 17.81 -8.60
CA VAL A 101 -21.94 18.63 -7.41
C VAL A 101 -22.39 20.07 -7.65
N ALA A 102 -22.06 20.64 -8.82
CA ALA A 102 -22.51 21.98 -9.21
C ALA A 102 -24.04 22.08 -9.35
N ALA A 103 -24.71 20.98 -9.70
CA ALA A 103 -26.17 20.86 -9.70
C ALA A 103 -26.78 20.68 -8.29
N GLY A 104 -25.96 20.64 -7.23
CA GLY A 104 -26.40 20.57 -5.84
C GLY A 104 -26.84 19.19 -5.37
N LEU A 105 -26.45 18.12 -6.07
CA LEU A 105 -26.79 16.76 -5.65
C LEU A 105 -26.02 16.38 -4.39
N ASN A 106 -26.74 15.96 -3.35
CA ASN A 106 -26.18 15.31 -2.18
C ASN A 106 -25.93 13.82 -2.45
N ASN A 107 -25.43 13.07 -1.46
CA ASN A 107 -25.11 11.65 -1.62
C ASN A 107 -26.31 10.78 -2.04
N GLU A 108 -27.53 11.09 -1.58
CA GLU A 108 -28.76 10.41 -2.05
C GLU A 108 -29.03 10.70 -3.53
N GLY A 109 -28.88 11.96 -3.95
CA GLY A 109 -29.01 12.38 -5.34
C GLY A 109 -27.96 11.74 -6.26
N LEU A 110 -26.71 11.63 -5.79
CA LEU A 110 -25.63 10.94 -6.50
C LEU A 110 -25.91 9.45 -6.67
N TYR A 111 -26.41 8.78 -5.62
CA TYR A 111 -26.81 7.37 -5.68
C TYR A 111 -27.97 7.16 -6.65
N ASN A 112 -29.01 7.99 -6.58
CA ASN A 112 -30.12 7.94 -7.54
C ASN A 112 -29.64 8.20 -8.99
N HIS A 113 -28.72 9.14 -9.18
CA HIS A 113 -28.17 9.44 -10.50
C HIS A 113 -27.40 8.25 -11.08
N VAL A 114 -26.52 7.57 -10.31
CA VAL A 114 -25.78 6.42 -10.85
C VAL A 114 -26.71 5.27 -11.25
N GLN A 115 -27.81 5.08 -10.52
CA GLN A 115 -28.82 4.04 -10.81
C GLN A 115 -29.61 4.32 -12.09
N THR A 116 -29.96 5.58 -12.33
CA THR A 116 -30.93 5.97 -13.38
C THR A 116 -30.28 6.48 -14.66
N ALA A 117 -29.09 7.09 -14.57
CA ALA A 117 -28.40 7.72 -15.70
C ALA A 117 -26.91 7.38 -15.74
N GLY A 118 -26.19 7.50 -14.62
CA GLY A 118 -24.73 7.43 -14.60
C GLY A 118 -24.13 6.13 -15.13
N LEU A 119 -24.74 4.97 -14.83
CA LEU A 119 -24.33 3.69 -15.42
C LEU A 119 -24.57 3.64 -16.94
N VAL A 120 -25.72 4.14 -17.40
CA VAL A 120 -26.06 4.17 -18.83
C VAL A 120 -25.11 5.10 -19.59
N GLU A 121 -24.82 6.26 -19.02
CA GLU A 121 -23.84 7.23 -19.54
C GLU A 121 -22.39 6.71 -19.52
N GLY A 122 -22.11 5.66 -18.74
CA GLY A 122 -20.77 5.10 -18.59
C GLY A 122 -19.84 5.97 -17.74
N ARG A 123 -20.40 6.77 -16.82
CA ARG A 123 -19.62 7.55 -15.84
C ARG A 123 -18.81 6.61 -14.93
N ARG A 124 -17.61 7.03 -14.53
CA ARG A 124 -16.79 6.27 -13.57
C ARG A 124 -17.38 6.45 -12.17
N PHE A 125 -17.73 5.35 -11.51
CA PHE A 125 -18.42 5.35 -10.21
C PHE A 125 -17.71 4.55 -9.12
N SER A 126 -16.55 3.97 -9.44
CA SER A 126 -15.66 3.32 -8.48
C SER A 126 -14.25 3.33 -9.05
N PRO A 127 -13.20 3.43 -8.21
CA PRO A 127 -11.83 3.25 -8.67
C PRO A 127 -11.53 1.77 -8.99
N PHE A 128 -12.37 0.84 -8.53
CA PHE A 128 -12.20 -0.61 -8.70
C PHE A 128 -12.79 -1.17 -10.00
N PHE A 129 -13.60 -0.40 -10.72
CA PHE A 129 -14.20 -0.83 -11.98
C PHE A 129 -14.30 0.33 -12.98
N ASP A 130 -13.63 0.17 -14.11
CA ASP A 130 -13.69 1.08 -15.24
C ASP A 130 -14.37 0.38 -16.42
N ILE A 131 -15.59 0.82 -16.75
CA ILE A 131 -16.41 0.26 -17.81
C ILE A 131 -15.70 0.30 -19.17
N GLN A 132 -15.01 1.41 -19.47
CA GLN A 132 -14.38 1.59 -20.77
C GLN A 132 -13.15 0.70 -20.90
N TYR A 133 -12.33 0.63 -19.86
CA TYR A 133 -11.23 -0.32 -19.79
C TYR A 133 -11.74 -1.76 -19.92
N TYR A 134 -12.75 -2.14 -19.13
CA TYR A 134 -13.27 -3.50 -19.12
C TYR A 134 -13.83 -3.89 -20.50
N ARG A 135 -14.54 -2.99 -21.18
CA ARG A 135 -15.00 -3.19 -22.56
C ARG A 135 -13.83 -3.42 -23.53
N GLN A 136 -12.81 -2.57 -23.47
CA GLN A 136 -11.68 -2.61 -24.40
C GLN A 136 -10.78 -3.84 -24.19
N ALA A 137 -10.56 -4.23 -22.94
CA ALA A 137 -9.78 -5.41 -22.59
C ALA A 137 -10.47 -6.73 -22.93
N ASN A 138 -11.79 -6.71 -23.17
CA ASN A 138 -12.63 -7.89 -23.36
C ASN A 138 -13.45 -7.77 -24.65
N SER A 139 -12.80 -8.04 -25.78
CA SER A 139 -13.41 -7.88 -27.11
C SER A 139 -14.64 -8.77 -27.34
N ASP A 140 -14.74 -9.89 -26.62
CA ASP A 140 -15.91 -10.78 -26.60
C ASP A 140 -17.16 -10.12 -26.02
N LEU A 141 -17.00 -9.05 -25.23
CA LEU A 141 -18.09 -8.32 -24.59
C LEU A 141 -18.48 -7.03 -25.33
N ALA A 142 -17.92 -6.78 -26.52
CA ALA A 142 -18.13 -5.51 -27.24
C ALA A 142 -19.61 -5.16 -27.48
N GLY A 143 -20.49 -6.16 -27.61
CA GLY A 143 -21.93 -5.99 -27.80
C GLY A 143 -22.77 -5.75 -26.54
N PHE A 144 -22.18 -5.84 -25.34
CA PHE A 144 -22.89 -5.61 -24.08
C PHE A 144 -23.09 -4.11 -23.84
N ASP A 145 -24.24 -3.71 -23.29
CA ASP A 145 -24.39 -2.36 -22.77
C ASP A 145 -23.62 -2.18 -21.45
N ASN A 146 -23.58 -0.97 -20.89
CA ASN A 146 -22.80 -0.69 -19.69
C ASN A 146 -23.30 -1.46 -18.46
N ALA A 147 -24.62 -1.66 -18.35
CA ALA A 147 -25.21 -2.48 -17.30
C ALA A 147 -24.80 -3.96 -17.44
N GLY A 148 -24.88 -4.51 -18.65
CA GLY A 148 -24.45 -5.86 -18.97
C GLY A 148 -22.97 -6.08 -18.69
N LEU A 149 -22.09 -5.11 -18.96
CA LEU A 149 -20.67 -5.22 -18.62
C LEU A 149 -20.43 -5.30 -17.10
N LEU A 150 -21.12 -4.45 -16.33
CA LEU A 150 -21.03 -4.49 -14.87
C LEU A 150 -21.54 -5.83 -14.32
N GLU A 151 -22.68 -6.33 -14.82
CA GLU A 151 -23.22 -7.63 -14.41
C GLU A 151 -22.33 -8.80 -14.84
N HIS A 152 -21.78 -8.76 -16.05
CA HIS A 152 -20.80 -9.75 -16.49
C HIS A 152 -19.59 -9.78 -15.56
N PHE A 153 -19.02 -8.61 -15.21
CA PHE A 153 -17.89 -8.55 -14.30
C PHE A 153 -18.20 -9.15 -12.92
N LYS A 154 -19.36 -8.81 -12.36
CA LYS A 154 -19.81 -9.32 -11.05
C LYS A 154 -19.98 -10.83 -11.02
N VAL A 155 -20.64 -11.38 -12.03
CA VAL A 155 -21.08 -12.79 -12.05
C VAL A 155 -19.99 -13.71 -12.61
N SER A 156 -19.29 -13.27 -13.66
CA SER A 156 -18.33 -14.09 -14.39
C SER A 156 -16.92 -13.52 -14.37
N GLY A 157 -16.77 -12.22 -14.68
CA GLY A 157 -15.46 -11.59 -14.90
C GLY A 157 -14.51 -11.69 -13.71
N LEU A 158 -15.01 -11.49 -12.48
CA LEU A 158 -14.23 -11.69 -11.26
C LEU A 158 -13.76 -13.14 -11.13
N ALA A 159 -14.64 -14.12 -11.33
CA ALA A 159 -14.29 -15.55 -11.25
C ALA A 159 -13.26 -15.95 -12.32
N GLU A 160 -13.44 -15.43 -13.53
CA GLU A 160 -12.53 -15.59 -14.68
C GLU A 160 -11.18 -14.89 -14.49
N GLY A 161 -11.06 -13.97 -13.52
CA GLY A 161 -9.84 -13.21 -13.27
C GLY A 161 -9.57 -12.10 -14.28
N ARG A 162 -10.61 -11.60 -14.96
CA ARG A 162 -10.52 -10.44 -15.84
C ARG A 162 -10.23 -9.19 -15.02
N ARG A 163 -9.25 -8.39 -15.45
CA ARG A 163 -8.96 -7.08 -14.83
C ARG A 163 -10.10 -6.10 -15.11
N SER A 164 -10.49 -5.34 -14.09
CA SER A 164 -11.55 -4.34 -14.15
C SER A 164 -11.08 -2.91 -14.36
N SER A 165 -9.80 -2.65 -14.16
CA SER A 165 -9.18 -1.34 -14.40
C SER A 165 -7.67 -1.51 -14.65
N LEU A 166 -6.99 -0.44 -15.03
CA LEU A 166 -5.52 -0.38 -15.10
C LEU A 166 -4.87 -0.50 -13.72
N PHE A 167 -5.59 -0.14 -12.66
CA PHE A 167 -5.02 0.06 -11.34
C PHE A 167 -5.22 -1.11 -10.39
N VAL A 168 -6.21 -1.96 -10.63
CA VAL A 168 -6.57 -3.07 -9.74
C VAL A 168 -6.33 -4.41 -10.42
N ASP A 169 -5.61 -5.28 -9.74
CA ASP A 169 -5.38 -6.65 -10.17
C ASP A 169 -5.64 -7.64 -9.02
N VAL A 170 -6.80 -8.28 -9.06
CA VAL A 170 -7.19 -9.27 -8.04
C VAL A 170 -6.30 -10.53 -8.08
N ASN A 171 -5.72 -10.88 -9.23
CA ASN A 171 -4.79 -12.01 -9.30
C ASN A 171 -3.47 -11.66 -8.61
N PHE A 172 -2.98 -10.44 -8.79
CA PHE A 172 -1.82 -9.93 -8.06
C PHE A 172 -2.11 -9.95 -6.55
N TYR A 173 -3.27 -9.44 -6.15
CA TYR A 173 -3.66 -9.39 -4.74
C TYR A 173 -3.72 -10.79 -4.10
N LEU A 174 -4.31 -11.77 -4.79
CA LEU A 174 -4.31 -13.17 -4.34
C LEU A 174 -2.89 -13.73 -4.16
N GLN A 175 -1.99 -13.44 -5.09
CA GLN A 175 -0.60 -13.89 -4.99
C GLN A 175 0.15 -13.16 -3.87
N TYR A 176 -0.15 -11.88 -3.63
CA TYR A 176 0.40 -11.08 -2.55
C TYR A 176 0.01 -11.65 -1.19
N ILE A 177 -1.28 -11.78 -0.88
CA ILE A 177 -1.72 -12.29 0.42
C ILE A 177 -1.28 -13.74 0.67
N ALA A 178 -1.15 -14.56 -0.38
CA ALA A 178 -0.66 -15.93 -0.26
C ALA A 178 0.87 -16.01 -0.05
N SER A 179 1.59 -14.91 -0.30
CA SER A 179 3.05 -14.89 -0.21
C SER A 179 3.59 -14.59 1.18
N TYR A 180 2.76 -14.04 2.06
CA TYR A 180 3.17 -13.47 3.33
C TYR A 180 2.51 -14.18 4.51
N GLN A 181 3.31 -14.49 5.53
CA GLN A 181 2.85 -15.30 6.68
C GLN A 181 1.85 -14.54 7.55
N ASP A 182 2.05 -13.23 7.72
CA ASP A 182 1.15 -12.31 8.41
C ASP A 182 -0.22 -12.19 7.73
N LEU A 183 -0.33 -12.55 6.45
CA LEU A 183 -1.59 -12.51 5.70
C LEU A 183 -2.23 -13.91 5.52
N SER A 184 -1.72 -14.94 6.20
CA SER A 184 -2.21 -16.32 6.07
C SER A 184 -3.69 -16.49 6.45
N ALA A 185 -4.17 -15.80 7.48
CA ALA A 185 -5.58 -15.79 7.87
C ALA A 185 -6.45 -15.19 6.75
N THR A 186 -6.02 -14.07 6.17
CA THR A 186 -6.68 -13.44 5.02
C THR A 186 -6.69 -14.37 3.81
N ALA A 187 -5.55 -14.97 3.46
CA ALA A 187 -5.43 -15.91 2.36
C ALA A 187 -6.37 -17.12 2.52
N THR A 188 -6.49 -17.63 3.76
CA THR A 188 -7.41 -18.72 4.10
C THR A 188 -8.87 -18.28 3.97
N ALA A 189 -9.21 -17.10 4.51
CA ALA A 189 -10.57 -16.56 4.47
C ALA A 189 -11.06 -16.30 3.04
N VAL A 190 -10.19 -15.83 2.14
CA VAL A 190 -10.55 -15.64 0.73
C VAL A 190 -10.51 -16.94 -0.06
N ASN A 191 -9.79 -17.97 0.41
CA ASN A 191 -9.74 -19.32 -0.17
C ASN A 191 -9.50 -19.34 -1.69
N ASN A 192 -8.53 -18.55 -2.15
CA ASN A 192 -8.20 -18.37 -3.58
C ASN A 192 -9.41 -17.98 -4.47
N ASN A 193 -10.47 -17.43 -3.87
CA ASN A 193 -11.67 -16.99 -4.55
C ASN A 193 -11.57 -15.50 -4.86
N ARG A 194 -11.52 -15.15 -6.14
CA ARG A 194 -11.37 -13.76 -6.61
C ARG A 194 -12.51 -12.85 -6.19
N VAL A 195 -13.74 -13.36 -6.05
CA VAL A 195 -14.87 -12.55 -5.57
C VAL A 195 -14.68 -12.20 -4.09
N LEU A 196 -14.23 -13.16 -3.27
CA LEU A 196 -13.93 -12.91 -1.86
C LEU A 196 -12.74 -11.97 -1.71
N ALA A 197 -11.66 -12.20 -2.47
CA ALA A 197 -10.48 -11.34 -2.48
C ALA A 197 -10.78 -9.91 -2.91
N PHE A 198 -11.62 -9.71 -3.94
CA PHE A 198 -12.06 -8.38 -4.37
C PHE A 198 -12.87 -7.64 -3.31
N ARG A 199 -13.69 -8.35 -2.53
CA ARG A 199 -14.42 -7.75 -1.41
C ARG A 199 -13.49 -7.44 -0.24
N GLU A 200 -12.63 -8.38 0.13
CA GLU A 200 -11.70 -8.25 1.26
C GLU A 200 -10.71 -7.10 1.03
N LEU A 201 -10.17 -6.97 -0.19
CA LEU A 201 -9.37 -5.81 -0.59
C LEU A 201 -10.10 -4.49 -0.31
N GLN A 202 -11.36 -4.39 -0.69
CA GLN A 202 -12.12 -3.16 -0.52
C GLN A 202 -12.55 -2.91 0.92
N SER A 203 -12.92 -3.96 1.66
CA SER A 203 -13.42 -3.87 3.02
C SER A 203 -12.32 -3.84 4.07
N SER A 204 -11.07 -4.15 3.73
CA SER A 204 -9.96 -4.22 4.69
C SER A 204 -8.60 -3.91 4.05
N GLY A 205 -8.17 -4.70 3.05
CA GLY A 205 -6.81 -4.63 2.49
C GLY A 205 -6.36 -3.23 2.06
N LEU A 206 -7.21 -2.49 1.34
CA LEU A 206 -6.94 -1.11 0.91
C LEU A 206 -6.67 -0.20 2.10
N ARG A 207 -7.51 -0.25 3.15
CA ARG A 207 -7.32 0.59 4.34
C ARG A 207 -5.99 0.29 5.02
N GLN A 208 -5.57 -0.97 5.00
CA GLN A 208 -4.30 -1.44 5.55
C GLN A 208 -3.09 -1.22 4.62
N GLY A 209 -3.23 -0.54 3.48
CA GLY A 209 -2.11 -0.31 2.55
C GLY A 209 -1.62 -1.57 1.83
N GLN A 210 -2.39 -2.66 1.84
CA GLN A 210 -1.97 -3.90 1.19
C GLN A 210 -1.85 -3.72 -0.33
N ARG A 211 -0.85 -4.38 -0.93
CA ARG A 211 -0.56 -4.26 -2.36
C ARG A 211 -1.58 -5.02 -3.20
N PHE A 212 -2.33 -4.31 -4.04
CA PHE A 212 -3.34 -4.87 -4.95
C PHE A 212 -3.01 -4.69 -6.44
N SER A 213 -1.82 -4.18 -6.72
CA SER A 213 -1.39 -3.83 -8.06
C SER A 213 0.13 -3.94 -8.19
N PRO A 214 0.62 -4.46 -9.32
CA PRO A 214 2.05 -4.44 -9.63
C PRO A 214 2.55 -3.06 -10.07
N ILE A 215 1.67 -2.09 -10.33
CA ILE A 215 2.05 -0.76 -10.83
C ILE A 215 1.57 0.38 -9.93
N VAL A 216 0.78 0.05 -8.90
CA VAL A 216 0.38 0.98 -7.85
C VAL A 216 0.87 0.43 -6.52
N ASP A 217 1.62 1.27 -5.83
CA ASP A 217 1.98 1.11 -4.43
C ASP A 217 1.56 2.39 -3.73
N LEU A 218 0.52 2.31 -2.87
CA LEU A 218 -0.04 3.52 -2.25
C LEU A 218 0.87 4.12 -1.20
N ASP A 219 1.66 3.30 -0.51
CA ASP A 219 2.59 3.78 0.51
C ASP A 219 3.75 4.49 -0.17
N PHE A 220 4.36 3.86 -1.17
CA PHE A 220 5.34 4.52 -2.03
C PHE A 220 4.78 5.77 -2.69
N TYR A 221 3.55 5.71 -3.23
CA TYR A 221 2.93 6.84 -3.91
C TYR A 221 2.75 8.03 -2.96
N ARG A 222 2.31 7.80 -1.73
CA ARG A 222 2.20 8.83 -0.70
C ARG A 222 3.55 9.44 -0.36
N GLU A 223 4.54 8.60 -0.04
CA GLU A 223 5.89 9.05 0.31
C GLU A 223 6.57 9.81 -0.82
N TYR A 224 6.34 9.38 -2.06
CA TYR A 224 6.93 10.02 -3.21
C TYR A 224 6.33 11.42 -3.47
N ASN A 225 5.11 11.67 -2.98
CA ASN A 225 4.31 12.86 -3.24
C ASN A 225 3.87 13.53 -1.92
N PRO A 226 4.72 14.38 -1.32
CA PRO A 226 4.49 14.94 0.01
C PRO A 226 3.17 15.71 0.19
N ASP A 227 2.63 16.28 -0.89
CA ASP A 227 1.33 16.96 -0.88
C ASP A 227 0.15 16.02 -0.57
N LEU A 228 0.36 14.70 -0.64
CA LEU A 228 -0.64 13.66 -0.42
C LEU A 228 -0.50 12.96 0.93
N ALA A 229 0.47 13.33 1.78
CA ALA A 229 0.82 12.64 3.02
C ALA A 229 -0.34 12.49 4.01
N SER A 230 -1.26 13.44 4.02
CA SER A 230 -2.42 13.43 4.94
C SER A 230 -3.60 12.57 4.47
N LEU A 231 -3.56 12.03 3.24
CA LEU A 231 -4.65 11.25 2.68
C LEU A 231 -4.63 9.80 3.19
N ASP A 232 -5.78 9.35 3.69
CA ASP A 232 -6.01 7.92 3.93
C ASP A 232 -5.93 7.10 2.63
N ASN A 233 -5.70 5.80 2.73
CA ASN A 233 -5.52 4.93 1.56
C ASN A 233 -6.69 4.93 0.57
N GLY A 234 -7.94 5.09 1.04
CA GLY A 234 -9.11 5.13 0.16
C GLY A 234 -9.16 6.43 -0.63
N THR A 235 -9.00 7.55 0.05
CA THR A 235 -8.95 8.89 -0.57
C THR A 235 -7.75 9.03 -1.49
N LEU A 236 -6.59 8.50 -1.10
CA LEU A 236 -5.37 8.49 -1.91
C LEU A 236 -5.57 7.68 -3.19
N PHE A 237 -6.20 6.50 -3.10
CA PHE A 237 -6.48 5.70 -4.29
C PHE A 237 -7.46 6.41 -5.24
N ASN A 238 -8.49 7.07 -4.70
CA ASN A 238 -9.40 7.89 -5.49
C ASN A 238 -8.64 9.02 -6.22
N GLN A 239 -7.77 9.75 -5.52
CA GLN A 239 -6.97 10.84 -6.08
C GLN A 239 -6.04 10.34 -7.20
N LEU A 240 -5.34 9.22 -6.98
CA LEU A 240 -4.46 8.59 -7.97
C LEU A 240 -5.23 8.25 -9.26
N VAL A 241 -6.39 7.64 -9.10
CA VAL A 241 -7.21 7.14 -10.21
C VAL A 241 -7.88 8.29 -11.00
N LEU A 242 -8.22 9.40 -10.35
CA LEU A 242 -8.86 10.55 -11.00
C LEU A 242 -7.89 11.55 -11.60
N SER A 243 -6.74 11.77 -10.96
CA SER A 243 -5.84 12.88 -11.28
C SER A 243 -4.37 12.48 -11.25
N GLY A 244 -3.91 11.77 -10.22
CA GLY A 244 -2.50 11.43 -10.03
C GLY A 244 -1.84 10.68 -11.20
N SER A 245 -2.57 9.75 -11.82
CA SER A 245 -2.11 9.02 -13.01
C SER A 245 -1.94 9.90 -14.26
N GLN A 246 -2.50 11.10 -14.26
CA GLN A 246 -2.41 12.10 -15.34
C GLN A 246 -1.34 13.17 -15.08
N GLU A 247 -0.86 13.29 -13.84
CA GLU A 247 0.00 14.38 -13.36
C GLU A 247 1.50 14.09 -13.49
N GLY A 248 1.89 12.99 -14.14
CA GLY A 248 3.29 12.58 -14.22
C GLY A 248 3.86 12.05 -12.90
N ARG A 249 3.01 11.74 -11.91
CA ARG A 249 3.45 11.19 -10.63
C ARG A 249 3.90 9.74 -10.79
N ARG A 250 5.00 9.40 -10.12
CA ARG A 250 5.50 8.03 -10.01
C ARG A 250 4.55 7.20 -9.14
N LEU A 251 4.10 6.04 -9.65
CA LEU A 251 3.02 5.25 -9.04
C LEU A 251 3.51 4.05 -8.21
N SER A 252 4.72 3.56 -8.50
CA SER A 252 5.41 2.54 -7.72
C SER A 252 6.91 2.63 -7.94
N VAL A 253 7.68 1.78 -7.23
CA VAL A 253 9.10 1.61 -7.50
C VAL A 253 9.34 1.19 -8.96
N SER A 254 8.48 0.33 -9.53
CA SER A 254 8.67 -0.18 -10.90
C SER A 254 8.10 0.68 -12.03
N TYR A 255 7.22 1.66 -11.74
CA TYR A 255 6.60 2.50 -12.78
C TYR A 255 6.67 4.00 -12.46
N ASP A 256 7.38 4.72 -13.33
CA ASP A 256 7.54 6.17 -13.34
C ASP A 256 7.20 6.70 -14.74
N PRO A 257 6.08 7.43 -14.94
CA PRO A 257 5.66 7.85 -16.27
C PRO A 257 6.63 8.87 -16.90
N VAL A 258 7.29 9.71 -16.10
CA VAL A 258 8.25 10.70 -16.61
C VAL A 258 9.50 9.98 -17.10
N PHE A 259 10.04 9.07 -16.28
CA PHE A 259 11.15 8.21 -16.70
C PHE A 259 10.79 7.39 -17.93
N TYR A 260 9.59 6.78 -17.95
CA TYR A 260 9.17 5.90 -19.04
C TYR A 260 9.14 6.62 -20.38
N SER A 261 8.65 7.87 -20.42
CA SER A 261 8.68 8.69 -21.63
C SER A 261 10.12 9.03 -22.07
N ILE A 262 11.01 9.37 -21.13
CA ILE A 262 12.41 9.71 -21.42
C ILE A 262 13.19 8.50 -21.92
N ALA A 263 13.01 7.34 -21.28
CA ALA A 263 13.70 6.10 -21.61
C ALA A 263 13.21 5.46 -22.92
N ASN A 264 12.03 5.86 -23.40
CA ASN A 264 11.42 5.33 -24.62
C ASN A 264 11.04 6.49 -25.55
N PRO A 265 11.99 7.04 -26.32
CA PRO A 265 11.79 8.27 -27.09
C PRO A 265 10.67 8.20 -28.14
N ASP A 266 10.27 6.99 -28.58
CA ASP A 266 9.13 6.78 -29.47
C ASP A 266 7.77 7.07 -28.80
N LEU A 267 7.74 7.11 -27.47
CA LEU A 267 6.57 7.50 -26.67
C LEU A 267 6.56 9.00 -26.32
N ALA A 268 7.54 9.77 -26.81
CA ALA A 268 7.62 11.20 -26.55
C ALA A 268 6.35 11.90 -27.07
N GLY A 269 5.70 12.67 -26.19
CA GLY A 269 4.46 13.40 -26.50
C GLY A 269 3.17 12.70 -26.07
N LEU A 270 3.23 11.45 -25.62
CA LEU A 270 2.11 10.85 -24.89
C LEU A 270 1.98 11.48 -23.50
N ASN A 271 0.73 11.69 -23.05
CA ASN A 271 0.48 12.10 -21.67
C ASN A 271 0.62 10.91 -20.69
N SER A 272 0.68 11.19 -19.39
CA SER A 272 0.91 10.16 -18.36
C SER A 272 -0.14 9.04 -18.34
N GLY A 273 -1.41 9.35 -18.62
CA GLY A 273 -2.45 8.34 -18.75
C GLY A 273 -2.26 7.43 -19.96
N GLN A 274 -1.86 7.99 -21.10
CA GLN A 274 -1.53 7.23 -22.31
C GLN A 274 -0.29 6.36 -22.11
N LEU A 275 0.73 6.88 -21.43
CA LEU A 275 1.94 6.13 -21.07
C LEU A 275 1.61 4.94 -20.17
N LEU A 276 0.73 5.14 -19.18
CA LEU A 276 0.27 4.07 -18.29
C LEU A 276 -0.50 3.00 -19.06
N GLY A 277 -1.43 3.42 -19.93
CA GLY A 277 -2.14 2.52 -20.81
C GLY A 277 -1.20 1.70 -21.69
N HIS A 278 -0.24 2.36 -22.34
CA HIS A 278 0.77 1.71 -23.18
C HIS A 278 1.61 0.70 -22.38
N PHE A 279 2.10 1.07 -21.20
CA PHE A 279 2.89 0.15 -20.36
C PHE A 279 2.08 -1.10 -19.98
N ALA A 280 0.84 -0.91 -19.56
CA ALA A 280 -0.03 -1.98 -19.12
C ALA A 280 -0.45 -2.94 -20.24
N THR A 281 -0.61 -2.46 -21.48
CA THR A 281 -1.05 -3.29 -22.61
C THR A 281 0.08 -3.84 -23.46
N SER A 282 1.19 -3.11 -23.59
CA SER A 282 2.25 -3.39 -24.56
C SER A 282 3.65 -3.32 -23.93
N GLY A 283 3.97 -2.22 -23.25
CA GLY A 283 5.32 -1.93 -22.78
C GLY A 283 5.94 -3.00 -21.89
N LEU A 284 5.15 -3.59 -20.99
CA LEU A 284 5.61 -4.69 -20.15
C LEU A 284 6.02 -5.93 -20.97
N ASN A 285 5.21 -6.30 -21.97
CA ASN A 285 5.47 -7.43 -22.86
C ASN A 285 6.64 -7.15 -23.83
N GLU A 286 6.91 -5.88 -24.12
CA GLU A 286 8.05 -5.40 -24.90
C GLU A 286 9.34 -5.27 -24.06
N PHE A 287 9.30 -5.64 -22.76
CA PHE A 287 10.42 -5.51 -21.82
C PHE A 287 10.96 -4.07 -21.69
N ARG A 288 10.10 -3.06 -21.93
CA ARG A 288 10.52 -1.67 -21.86
C ARG A 288 10.82 -1.27 -20.41
N GLN A 289 11.85 -0.44 -20.26
CA GLN A 289 12.23 0.07 -18.95
C GLN A 289 11.30 1.22 -18.54
N ALA A 290 10.51 1.01 -17.49
CA ALA A 290 9.51 1.94 -17.01
C ALA A 290 9.89 2.71 -15.74
N SER A 291 11.06 2.39 -15.16
CA SER A 291 11.64 3.14 -14.05
C SER A 291 13.16 2.96 -14.02
N ASP A 292 13.83 3.80 -13.25
CA ASP A 292 15.23 3.65 -12.85
C ASP A 292 15.47 2.47 -11.90
N SER A 293 14.42 1.80 -11.42
CA SER A 293 14.52 0.73 -10.42
C SER A 293 14.22 -0.66 -10.97
N TYR A 294 13.49 -0.76 -12.08
CA TYR A 294 13.03 -2.04 -12.61
C TYR A 294 13.06 -2.13 -14.14
N ASN A 295 13.62 -3.22 -14.66
CA ASN A 295 13.43 -3.70 -16.01
C ASN A 295 13.22 -5.23 -15.98
N SER A 296 12.11 -5.72 -16.55
CA SER A 296 11.75 -7.14 -16.47
C SER A 296 12.78 -8.08 -17.13
N GLY A 297 13.38 -7.65 -18.24
CA GLY A 297 14.38 -8.44 -18.96
C GLY A 297 15.68 -8.53 -18.19
N PHE A 298 16.13 -7.40 -17.63
CA PHE A 298 17.28 -7.34 -16.74
C PHE A 298 17.06 -8.18 -15.49
N TYR A 299 15.89 -8.04 -14.86
CA TYR A 299 15.54 -8.77 -13.64
C TYR A 299 15.58 -10.29 -13.85
N LEU A 300 14.97 -10.81 -14.92
CA LEU A 300 15.04 -12.23 -15.25
C LEU A 300 16.47 -12.68 -15.58
N GLY A 301 17.25 -11.86 -16.28
CA GLY A 301 18.64 -12.16 -16.64
C GLY A 301 19.60 -12.20 -15.44
N SER A 302 19.39 -11.32 -14.45
CA SER A 302 20.20 -11.26 -13.23
C SER A 302 19.79 -12.26 -12.16
N ASN A 303 18.62 -12.88 -12.28
CA ASN A 303 18.06 -13.81 -11.30
C ASN A 303 17.65 -15.14 -11.97
N PRO A 304 18.63 -15.95 -12.44
CA PRO A 304 18.36 -17.17 -13.21
C PRO A 304 17.59 -18.25 -12.42
N ASP A 305 17.61 -18.18 -11.10
CA ASP A 305 16.81 -19.04 -10.23
C ASP A 305 15.29 -18.82 -10.41
N LEU A 306 14.86 -17.62 -10.77
CA LEU A 306 13.44 -17.34 -11.05
C LEU A 306 12.96 -18.10 -12.29
N VAL A 307 13.79 -18.10 -13.34
CA VAL A 307 13.52 -18.84 -14.59
C VAL A 307 13.49 -20.34 -14.30
N ALA A 308 14.41 -20.85 -13.48
CA ALA A 308 14.41 -22.25 -13.06
C ALA A 308 13.15 -22.65 -12.27
N ASN A 309 12.51 -21.70 -11.58
CA ASN A 309 11.25 -21.88 -10.86
C ASN A 309 10.01 -21.47 -11.67
N GLY A 310 10.12 -21.30 -12.99
CA GLY A 310 8.98 -21.09 -13.89
C GLY A 310 8.50 -19.65 -14.04
N ILE A 311 9.18 -18.67 -13.42
CA ILE A 311 8.95 -17.24 -13.65
C ILE A 311 9.70 -16.84 -14.92
N THR A 312 8.97 -16.78 -16.04
CA THR A 312 9.58 -16.65 -17.38
C THR A 312 9.01 -15.51 -18.21
N THR A 313 7.86 -14.96 -17.81
CA THR A 313 7.22 -13.85 -18.52
C THR A 313 7.48 -12.51 -17.83
N PRO A 314 7.45 -11.38 -18.56
CA PRO A 314 7.54 -10.04 -17.95
C PRO A 314 6.51 -9.79 -16.85
N GLN A 315 5.29 -10.29 -17.02
CA GLN A 315 4.23 -10.12 -16.03
C GLN A 315 4.52 -10.89 -14.74
N GLN A 316 4.93 -12.16 -14.83
CA GLN A 316 5.33 -12.93 -13.66
C GLN A 316 6.54 -12.32 -12.97
N ALA A 317 7.50 -11.81 -13.75
CA ALA A 317 8.69 -11.13 -13.24
C ALA A 317 8.32 -9.86 -12.46
N LEU A 318 7.38 -9.06 -12.97
CA LEU A 318 6.92 -7.84 -12.30
C LEU A 318 6.15 -8.18 -11.02
N TYR A 319 5.28 -9.20 -11.05
CA TYR A 319 4.58 -9.67 -9.85
C TYR A 319 5.56 -10.15 -8.80
N HIS A 320 6.52 -10.98 -9.19
CA HIS A 320 7.52 -11.48 -8.26
C HIS A 320 8.33 -10.34 -7.66
N TYR A 321 8.77 -9.37 -8.46
CA TYR A 321 9.56 -8.24 -7.96
C TYR A 321 8.79 -7.39 -6.95
N GLU A 322 7.57 -6.99 -7.30
CA GLU A 322 6.71 -6.14 -6.47
C GLU A 322 6.17 -6.87 -5.23
N ILE A 323 6.02 -8.20 -5.28
CA ILE A 323 5.59 -8.99 -4.12
C ILE A 323 6.78 -9.43 -3.27
N ARG A 324 7.96 -9.75 -3.81
CA ARG A 324 9.07 -10.32 -3.03
C ARG A 324 10.43 -9.77 -3.42
N GLY A 325 10.71 -9.65 -4.71
CA GLY A 325 12.05 -9.37 -5.21
C GLY A 325 12.67 -8.10 -4.64
N LEU A 326 11.86 -7.06 -4.40
CA LEU A 326 12.32 -5.83 -3.75
C LEU A 326 12.77 -6.09 -2.30
N ARG A 327 11.95 -6.79 -1.50
CA ARG A 327 12.25 -7.16 -0.09
C ARG A 327 13.33 -8.24 0.05
N GLU A 328 13.47 -9.11 -0.96
CA GLU A 328 14.58 -10.07 -1.08
C GLU A 328 15.90 -9.38 -1.41
N GLY A 329 15.87 -8.10 -1.80
CA GLY A 329 17.04 -7.33 -2.19
C GLY A 329 17.60 -7.78 -3.54
N ARG A 330 16.76 -8.24 -4.48
CA ARG A 330 17.22 -8.66 -5.80
C ARG A 330 17.57 -7.48 -6.70
N VAL A 331 18.61 -7.67 -7.51
CA VAL A 331 19.00 -6.68 -8.53
C VAL A 331 18.01 -6.73 -9.69
N ALA A 332 17.44 -5.58 -10.05
CA ALA A 332 16.37 -5.49 -11.06
C ALA A 332 16.57 -4.43 -12.15
N ASN A 333 17.66 -3.66 -12.09
CA ASN A 333 18.01 -2.68 -13.12
C ASN A 333 19.53 -2.46 -13.16
N SER A 334 19.98 -1.69 -14.15
CA SER A 334 21.36 -1.24 -14.32
C SER A 334 21.50 0.29 -14.42
N VAL A 335 20.47 1.06 -14.08
CA VAL A 335 20.48 2.53 -14.25
C VAL A 335 21.28 3.17 -13.13
N ALA A 336 22.38 3.82 -13.50
CA ALA A 336 23.23 4.51 -12.54
C ALA A 336 22.50 5.67 -11.84
N ILE A 337 22.87 5.92 -10.59
CA ILE A 337 22.50 7.14 -9.88
C ILE A 337 23.32 8.29 -10.47
N SER A 338 22.65 9.31 -10.98
CA SER A 338 23.31 10.50 -11.52
C SER A 338 22.43 11.73 -11.34
N ALA A 339 23.05 12.90 -11.31
CA ALA A 339 22.38 14.20 -11.25
C ALA A 339 23.17 15.22 -12.05
N ALA A 340 22.48 16.20 -12.65
CA ALA A 340 23.12 17.26 -13.41
C ALA A 340 23.35 18.54 -12.58
N THR A 341 22.47 18.86 -11.63
CA THR A 341 22.57 20.04 -10.76
C THR A 341 21.85 19.74 -9.44
N ALA A 342 22.38 20.19 -8.31
CA ALA A 342 21.72 20.04 -7.02
C ALA A 342 20.55 21.04 -6.83
N GLY A 343 19.58 20.66 -5.99
CA GLY A 343 18.61 21.61 -5.44
C GLY A 343 19.27 22.45 -4.36
N THR A 344 18.59 23.49 -3.87
CA THR A 344 19.16 24.42 -2.86
C THR A 344 18.40 24.43 -1.53
N ALA A 345 17.27 23.72 -1.48
CA ALA A 345 16.39 23.53 -0.33
C ALA A 345 15.63 22.20 -0.46
N LEU A 346 14.96 21.75 0.61
CA LEU A 346 14.19 20.50 0.56
C LEU A 346 13.08 20.55 -0.51
N GLY A 347 12.34 21.66 -0.60
CA GLY A 347 11.25 21.81 -1.56
C GLY A 347 11.65 21.87 -3.04
N ASN A 348 12.93 22.04 -3.36
CA ASN A 348 13.45 21.98 -4.74
C ASN A 348 14.62 20.98 -4.88
N ALA A 349 14.72 20.02 -3.96
CA ALA A 349 15.78 19.04 -3.93
C ALA A 349 15.85 18.25 -5.24
N THR A 350 17.08 17.98 -5.71
CA THR A 350 17.26 17.16 -6.92
C THR A 350 16.95 15.71 -6.60
N ASN A 351 15.95 15.16 -7.29
CA ASN A 351 15.49 13.81 -7.09
C ASN A 351 16.42 12.79 -7.78
N LEU A 352 17.04 11.92 -6.98
CA LEU A 352 17.94 10.86 -7.42
C LEU A 352 17.20 9.54 -7.74
N GLY A 353 15.89 9.52 -7.53
CA GLY A 353 15.04 8.35 -7.72
C GLY A 353 15.14 7.35 -6.56
N ALA A 354 14.73 6.11 -6.83
CA ALA A 354 14.67 5.07 -5.80
C ALA A 354 15.99 4.29 -5.71
N PHE A 355 16.47 4.12 -4.49
CA PHE A 355 17.66 3.37 -4.13
C PHE A 355 17.24 1.92 -3.89
N THR A 356 17.71 1.03 -4.77
CA THR A 356 17.42 -0.40 -4.76
C THR A 356 18.72 -1.20 -4.91
N THR A 357 18.71 -2.48 -4.56
CA THR A 357 19.92 -3.32 -4.65
C THR A 357 20.57 -3.28 -6.04
N GLY A 358 21.89 -3.05 -6.04
CA GLY A 358 22.72 -3.05 -7.24
C GLY A 358 22.71 -1.71 -7.99
N ARG A 359 21.87 -0.75 -7.59
CA ARG A 359 21.92 0.60 -8.12
C ARG A 359 23.03 1.39 -7.43
N SER A 360 23.91 1.99 -8.22
CA SER A 360 25.01 2.82 -7.71
C SER A 360 25.36 3.95 -8.67
N GLY A 361 26.11 4.94 -8.21
CA GLY A 361 26.58 6.02 -9.05
C GLY A 361 27.39 7.06 -8.29
N SER A 362 27.84 8.07 -9.02
CA SER A 362 28.59 9.17 -8.44
C SER A 362 28.14 10.51 -8.98
N ILE A 363 28.20 11.52 -8.11
CA ILE A 363 27.85 12.91 -8.42
C ILE A 363 29.07 13.76 -8.06
N GLN A 364 29.36 14.76 -8.88
CA GLN A 364 30.41 15.75 -8.60
C GLN A 364 29.76 17.13 -8.67
N GLU A 365 29.93 17.91 -7.62
CA GLU A 365 29.31 19.23 -7.48
C GLU A 365 30.19 20.18 -6.65
N ILE A 366 29.75 21.43 -6.52
CA ILE A 366 30.42 22.47 -5.73
C ILE A 366 29.43 23.21 -4.84
N VAL A 367 29.79 23.37 -3.57
CA VAL A 367 29.16 24.38 -2.69
C VAL A 367 30.06 25.62 -2.62
N ASP A 368 29.47 26.78 -2.85
CA ASP A 368 30.16 28.08 -2.85
C ASP A 368 29.30 29.18 -2.21
N ASN A 369 29.78 30.43 -2.22
CA ASN A 369 29.03 31.53 -1.58
C ASN A 369 27.72 31.90 -2.30
N ASN A 370 27.52 31.49 -3.55
CA ASN A 370 26.31 31.74 -4.32
C ASN A 370 25.29 30.60 -4.14
N SER A 371 25.78 29.36 -4.05
CA SER A 371 25.02 28.15 -3.68
C SER A 371 25.67 27.48 -2.48
N PRO A 372 25.42 27.99 -1.25
CA PRO A 372 26.09 27.47 -0.05
C PRO A 372 25.51 26.14 0.41
N THR A 373 24.44 25.65 -0.20
CA THR A 373 23.72 24.45 0.19
C THR A 373 23.19 23.75 -1.03
N ASP A 374 23.55 22.48 -1.15
CA ASP A 374 23.10 21.56 -2.16
C ASP A 374 22.24 20.47 -1.51
N VAL A 375 21.08 20.21 -2.09
CA VAL A 375 20.06 19.30 -1.55
C VAL A 375 19.65 18.30 -2.61
N TYR A 376 19.74 17.03 -2.24
CA TYR A 376 19.23 15.90 -3.02
C TYR A 376 18.12 15.20 -2.26
N ARG A 377 17.21 14.57 -3.00
CA ARG A 377 16.15 13.72 -2.47
C ARG A 377 16.28 12.33 -3.08
N PHE A 378 16.04 11.29 -2.29
CA PHE A 378 15.92 9.92 -2.79
C PHE A 378 14.90 9.15 -1.98
N THR A 379 14.41 8.04 -2.52
CA THR A 379 13.61 7.08 -1.77
C THR A 379 14.37 5.79 -1.58
N VAL A 380 14.15 5.11 -0.46
CA VAL A 380 14.59 3.73 -0.24
C VAL A 380 13.37 2.86 -0.46
N GLY A 381 13.35 2.03 -1.50
CA GLY A 381 12.15 1.25 -1.86
C GLY A 381 11.94 -0.01 -1.02
N ALA A 382 12.96 -0.45 -0.29
CA ALA A 382 12.88 -1.47 0.73
C ALA A 382 14.09 -1.34 1.66
N ALA A 383 13.97 -1.80 2.89
CA ALA A 383 15.03 -1.75 3.89
C ALA A 383 16.40 -2.15 3.31
N SER A 384 17.34 -1.22 3.31
CA SER A 384 18.60 -1.31 2.56
C SER A 384 19.77 -0.76 3.34
N ASN A 385 20.95 -1.35 3.16
CA ASN A 385 22.20 -0.70 3.50
C ASN A 385 22.58 0.30 2.39
N VAL A 386 22.50 1.58 2.70
CA VAL A 386 22.76 2.69 1.79
C VAL A 386 24.13 3.30 2.05
N ASN A 387 24.96 3.41 1.02
CA ASN A 387 26.22 4.14 1.07
C ASN A 387 26.00 5.57 0.59
N LEU A 388 26.31 6.55 1.44
CA LEU A 388 26.22 7.98 1.12
C LEU A 388 27.56 8.64 1.38
N GLN A 389 28.58 8.22 0.65
CA GLN A 389 29.96 8.65 0.91
C GLN A 389 30.24 10.00 0.24
N ILE A 390 30.72 10.98 1.00
CA ILE A 390 31.26 12.25 0.51
C ILE A 390 32.80 12.20 0.44
N THR A 391 33.37 12.78 -0.61
CA THR A 391 34.80 12.78 -0.95
C THR A 391 35.20 14.08 -1.67
N ASN A 392 36.47 14.21 -2.06
CA ASN A 392 36.99 15.31 -2.89
C ASN A 392 36.83 16.72 -2.27
N LEU A 393 36.82 16.79 -0.93
CA LEU A 393 36.69 18.04 -0.19
C LEU A 393 38.02 18.81 -0.12
N GLN A 394 37.92 20.13 -0.23
CA GLN A 394 38.99 21.12 -0.13
C GLN A 394 38.76 22.08 1.04
N ALA A 395 37.52 22.16 1.53
CA ALA A 395 37.11 22.89 2.72
C ALA A 395 36.11 22.08 3.55
N GLN A 396 35.77 22.59 4.74
CA GLN A 396 34.86 21.90 5.65
C GLN A 396 33.40 22.08 5.21
N VAL A 397 32.62 21.01 5.32
CA VAL A 397 31.17 21.00 5.04
C VAL A 397 30.39 20.40 6.21
N ASN A 398 29.14 20.84 6.34
CA ASN A 398 28.10 20.14 7.08
C ASN A 398 27.41 19.17 6.11
N TYR A 399 27.43 17.89 6.43
CA TYR A 399 26.84 16.82 5.63
C TYR A 399 25.74 16.14 6.44
N LEU A 400 24.50 16.25 5.98
CA LEU A 400 23.32 15.92 6.76
C LEU A 400 22.46 14.90 6.00
N LEU A 401 21.89 13.95 6.74
CA LEU A 401 20.87 13.04 6.26
C LEU A 401 19.59 13.29 7.04
N VAL A 402 18.50 13.52 6.31
CA VAL A 402 17.16 13.75 6.83
C VAL A 402 16.25 12.63 6.37
N TYR A 403 15.46 12.07 7.28
CA TYR A 403 14.39 11.12 6.98
C TYR A 403 13.04 11.81 7.20
N ASP A 404 12.29 12.02 6.11
CA ASP A 404 11.00 12.74 6.08
C ASP A 404 9.89 11.79 6.56
N ARG A 405 9.78 11.65 7.89
CA ARG A 405 8.94 10.62 8.55
C ARG A 405 7.46 10.88 8.34
N ASN A 406 7.08 12.14 8.32
CA ASN A 406 5.69 12.55 8.15
C ASN A 406 5.33 12.82 6.69
N ALA A 407 6.27 12.58 5.77
CA ALA A 407 6.15 12.79 4.33
C ALA A 407 5.67 14.21 3.98
N ASN A 408 6.00 15.24 4.77
CA ASN A 408 5.54 16.61 4.52
C ASN A 408 6.49 17.41 3.62
N GLY A 409 7.65 16.85 3.25
CA GLY A 409 8.66 17.51 2.41
C GLY A 409 9.41 18.64 3.12
N GLN A 410 9.34 18.72 4.43
CA GLN A 410 10.06 19.65 5.30
C GLN A 410 11.10 18.89 6.13
N GLY A 411 12.00 19.63 6.78
CA GLY A 411 13.00 19.07 7.68
C GLY A 411 12.68 19.46 9.11
N ASP A 412 11.96 18.59 9.83
CA ASP A 412 11.53 18.84 11.19
C ASP A 412 12.59 18.43 12.23
N ALA A 413 12.50 19.01 13.43
CA ALA A 413 13.38 18.66 14.54
C ALA A 413 13.13 17.20 14.97
N GLY A 414 14.11 16.32 14.72
CA GLY A 414 13.99 14.87 14.94
C GLY A 414 14.08 14.03 13.65
N GLU A 415 13.97 14.67 12.48
CA GLU A 415 14.12 14.02 11.17
C GLU A 415 15.57 13.98 10.69
N PHE A 416 16.44 14.81 11.28
CA PHE A 416 17.88 14.78 11.04
C PHE A 416 18.50 13.54 11.71
N ILE A 417 18.60 12.46 10.96
CA ILE A 417 19.06 11.15 11.45
C ILE A 417 20.58 10.97 11.40
N SER A 418 21.31 11.83 10.67
CA SER A 418 22.78 11.86 10.71
C SER A 418 23.33 13.24 10.40
N THR A 419 24.40 13.62 11.08
CA THR A 419 25.11 14.90 10.87
C THR A 419 26.60 14.66 10.99
N LEU A 420 27.35 15.07 9.97
CA LEU A 420 28.79 14.97 9.94
C LEU A 420 29.39 16.29 9.49
N VAL A 421 30.35 16.79 10.26
CA VAL A 421 31.20 17.92 9.85
C VAL A 421 32.56 17.36 9.44
N THR A 422 32.94 17.53 8.16
CA THR A 422 34.19 16.94 7.62
C THR A 422 34.82 17.83 6.56
N SER A 423 36.13 17.72 6.39
CA SER A 423 36.90 18.40 5.34
C SER A 423 37.72 17.43 4.48
N THR A 424 37.49 16.13 4.62
CA THR A 424 38.23 15.08 3.90
C THR A 424 37.27 14.12 3.19
N SER A 425 36.65 13.23 3.96
CA SER A 425 35.62 12.31 3.50
C SER A 425 34.72 11.90 4.66
N GLY A 426 33.63 11.22 4.35
CA GLY A 426 32.68 10.73 5.33
C GLY A 426 31.61 9.86 4.71
N ASN A 427 30.96 9.00 5.49
CA ASN A 427 29.77 8.28 5.07
C ASN A 427 28.74 8.37 6.17
N ILE A 428 27.56 8.91 5.85
CA ILE A 428 26.46 9.09 6.79
C ILE A 428 25.30 8.11 6.54
N GLY A 429 25.48 7.20 5.58
CA GLY A 429 24.53 6.13 5.27
C GLY A 429 24.55 4.98 6.30
N GLY A 430 24.10 3.81 5.88
CA GLY A 430 23.98 2.56 6.63
C GLY A 430 22.61 1.93 6.41
N ASN A 431 22.11 1.12 7.34
CA ASN A 431 20.79 0.52 7.20
C ASN A 431 19.69 1.59 7.35
N LEU A 432 18.93 1.80 6.28
CA LEU A 432 17.81 2.72 6.18
C LEU A 432 16.55 1.93 5.86
N ALA A 433 15.45 2.30 6.47
CA ALA A 433 14.13 1.73 6.22
C ALA A 433 13.54 2.28 4.91
N GLU A 434 12.44 1.69 4.47
CA GLU A 434 11.63 2.25 3.38
C GLU A 434 11.23 3.69 3.71
N GLY A 435 11.21 4.58 2.71
CA GLY A 435 10.90 5.98 2.96
C GLY A 435 11.61 6.99 2.07
N THR A 436 11.28 8.27 2.30
CA THR A 436 11.88 9.43 1.62
C THR A 436 12.97 10.08 2.46
N TYR A 437 14.12 10.33 1.83
CA TYR A 437 15.29 10.93 2.49
C TYR A 437 15.80 12.14 1.71
N TYR A 438 16.38 13.08 2.45
CA TYR A 438 17.14 14.21 1.90
C TYR A 438 18.60 14.14 2.31
N LEU A 439 19.47 14.39 1.35
CA LEU A 439 20.91 14.49 1.53
C LEU A 439 21.34 15.94 1.31
N ILE A 440 21.93 16.56 2.33
CA ILE A 440 22.29 17.98 2.30
C ILE A 440 23.81 18.10 2.44
N VAL A 441 24.42 18.81 1.51
CA VAL A 441 25.82 19.28 1.58
C VAL A 441 25.79 20.79 1.74
N GLN A 442 26.35 21.31 2.82
CA GLN A 442 26.36 22.74 3.11
C GLN A 442 27.76 23.22 3.49
N GLN A 443 28.15 24.41 3.04
CA GLN A 443 29.38 25.05 3.50
C GLN A 443 29.37 25.19 5.03
N ALA A 444 30.45 24.78 5.71
CA ALA A 444 30.51 24.92 7.17
C ALA A 444 30.59 26.40 7.62
N SER A 445 31.12 27.28 6.77
CA SER A 445 31.16 28.73 6.98
C SER A 445 31.33 29.51 5.68
N ALA A 446 31.01 30.81 5.69
CA ALA A 446 31.16 31.68 4.52
C ALA A 446 32.61 31.69 4.00
N ASN A 447 32.77 31.73 2.67
CA ASN A 447 34.04 31.68 1.94
C ASN A 447 34.80 30.35 2.02
N GLN A 448 34.18 29.27 2.50
CA GLN A 448 34.71 27.91 2.42
C GLN A 448 34.13 27.15 1.23
N GLN A 449 34.38 27.66 0.02
CA GLN A 449 33.99 26.93 -1.19
C GLN A 449 34.73 25.60 -1.28
N THR A 450 34.04 24.57 -1.76
CA THR A 450 34.67 23.27 -1.99
C THR A 450 33.92 22.49 -3.05
N ASN A 451 34.68 21.84 -3.91
CA ASN A 451 34.13 20.72 -4.66
C ASN A 451 33.81 19.57 -3.71
N TYR A 452 32.90 18.70 -4.12
CA TYR A 452 32.68 17.42 -3.47
C TYR A 452 32.28 16.35 -4.48
N GLY A 453 32.61 15.11 -4.15
CA GLY A 453 32.15 13.94 -4.85
C GLY A 453 31.28 13.08 -3.94
N LEU A 454 30.09 12.71 -4.40
CA LEU A 454 29.25 11.71 -3.75
C LEU A 454 29.42 10.36 -4.43
N ASN A 455 29.66 9.31 -3.65
CA ASN A 455 29.58 7.92 -4.10
C ASN A 455 28.38 7.27 -3.42
N LEU A 456 27.40 6.86 -4.24
CA LEU A 456 26.08 6.45 -3.80
C LEU A 456 25.83 5.01 -4.21
N SER A 457 25.30 4.19 -3.30
CA SER A 457 24.83 2.84 -3.64
C SER A 457 23.84 2.33 -2.60
N ALA A 458 23.04 1.34 -2.98
CA ALA A 458 22.20 0.61 -2.03
C ALA A 458 22.31 -0.90 -2.24
N THR A 459 22.25 -1.62 -1.12
CA THR A 459 22.14 -3.07 -1.07
C THR A 459 21.03 -3.44 -0.11
N GLY A 460 19.97 -4.06 -0.60
CA GLY A 460 18.85 -4.54 0.21
C GLY A 460 19.33 -5.44 1.34
N ILE A 461 18.75 -5.27 2.53
CA ILE A 461 19.07 -6.10 3.70
C ILE A 461 18.66 -7.55 3.46
N GLY A 462 17.58 -7.75 2.69
CA GLY A 462 17.14 -9.04 2.21
C GLY A 462 16.49 -9.92 3.28
N GLY A 463 15.56 -10.77 2.85
CA GLY A 463 14.90 -11.74 3.70
C GLY A 463 13.87 -11.15 4.66
N ILE A 464 13.41 -9.91 4.44
CA ILE A 464 12.24 -9.37 5.13
C ILE A 464 11.02 -10.21 4.70
N THR A 465 10.29 -10.76 5.67
CA THR A 465 9.22 -11.76 5.43
C THR A 465 7.82 -11.28 5.78
N THR A 466 7.69 -10.07 6.30
CA THR A 466 6.44 -9.35 6.53
C THR A 466 5.93 -8.73 5.24
N SER A 467 4.60 -8.61 5.13
CA SER A 467 3.97 -7.99 3.95
C SER A 467 4.25 -6.49 3.81
N ARG A 468 4.48 -5.83 4.95
CA ARG A 468 4.78 -4.39 5.09
C ARG A 468 5.57 -4.15 6.37
N ASP A 469 6.09 -2.93 6.47
CA ASP A 469 6.70 -2.43 7.70
C ASP A 469 5.74 -2.59 8.91
N PRO A 470 6.22 -3.13 10.05
CA PRO A 470 5.42 -3.27 11.26
C PRO A 470 4.89 -1.96 11.84
N GLY A 471 5.48 -0.82 11.48
CA GLY A 471 5.09 0.50 11.98
C GLY A 471 5.50 0.73 13.43
N GLU A 472 5.53 2.00 13.83
CA GLU A 472 6.17 2.43 15.08
C GLU A 472 5.21 2.64 16.26
N THR A 473 3.89 2.55 16.04
CA THR A 473 2.85 2.89 17.02
C THR A 473 1.75 1.85 17.07
N ALA A 474 0.88 1.89 18.09
CA ALA A 474 -0.30 1.04 18.17
C ALA A 474 -1.23 1.17 16.94
N ALA A 475 -1.31 2.39 16.38
CA ALA A 475 -2.18 2.71 15.25
C ALA A 475 -1.62 2.20 13.91
N THR A 476 -0.28 2.18 13.77
CA THR A 476 0.42 1.71 12.56
C THR A 476 0.85 0.25 12.66
N ALA A 477 0.66 -0.39 13.82
CA ALA A 477 1.07 -1.74 14.12
C ALA A 477 0.64 -2.76 13.05
N LEU A 478 1.55 -3.66 12.66
CA LEU A 478 1.22 -4.80 11.81
C LEU A 478 0.35 -5.79 12.59
N ASP A 479 -0.90 -5.88 12.14
CA ASP A 479 -1.90 -6.79 12.69
C ASP A 479 -1.65 -8.22 12.23
N LEU A 480 -1.26 -9.08 13.16
CA LEU A 480 -1.06 -10.52 12.97
C LEU A 480 -2.38 -11.30 13.09
N GLY A 481 -3.49 -10.61 13.40
CA GLY A 481 -4.81 -11.19 13.51
C GLY A 481 -5.07 -11.89 14.84
N VAL A 482 -5.97 -12.88 14.79
CA VAL A 482 -6.38 -13.67 15.95
C VAL A 482 -5.49 -14.90 16.07
N LEU A 483 -4.83 -15.06 17.22
CA LEU A 483 -4.06 -16.26 17.54
C LEU A 483 -4.98 -17.32 18.17
N THR A 484 -4.89 -18.55 17.68
CA THR A 484 -5.65 -19.74 18.15
C THR A 484 -4.69 -20.91 18.37
N GLU A 485 -5.06 -21.94 19.15
CA GLU A 485 -4.23 -23.10 19.60
C GLU A 485 -3.50 -23.92 18.51
N THR A 486 -3.58 -23.55 17.23
CA THR A 486 -2.81 -24.22 16.17
C THR A 486 -1.35 -23.79 16.28
N LEU A 487 -0.45 -24.75 16.55
CA LEU A 487 1.01 -24.58 16.62
C LEU A 487 1.58 -23.94 15.34
N ASN A 488 1.50 -22.62 15.26
CA ASN A 488 2.08 -21.83 14.19
C ASN A 488 3.41 -21.27 14.70
N THR A 489 4.52 -21.93 14.40
CA THR A 489 5.82 -21.27 14.48
C THR A 489 5.92 -20.32 13.28
N ILE A 490 5.57 -19.05 13.49
CA ILE A 490 5.70 -18.00 12.46
C ILE A 490 6.99 -17.24 12.75
N GLU A 491 7.83 -17.05 11.74
CA GLU A 491 9.08 -16.28 11.84
C GLU A 491 9.03 -15.08 10.91
N PHE A 492 9.03 -13.89 11.51
CA PHE A 492 9.25 -12.64 10.81
C PHE A 492 10.70 -12.25 10.91
N LYS A 493 11.29 -11.75 9.83
CA LYS A 493 12.60 -11.10 9.88
C LYS A 493 12.41 -9.63 9.55
N GLU A 494 12.94 -8.76 10.41
CA GLU A 494 12.81 -7.31 10.29
C GLU A 494 14.08 -6.55 10.71
N PHE A 495 14.02 -5.22 10.59
CA PHE A 495 15.05 -4.25 10.93
C PHE A 495 14.52 -3.22 11.94
N VAL A 496 15.38 -2.67 12.79
CA VAL A 496 15.11 -1.43 13.54
C VAL A 496 16.35 -0.55 13.58
N GLY A 497 16.17 0.77 13.64
CA GLY A 497 17.25 1.75 13.81
C GLY A 497 16.85 3.22 13.74
N THR A 498 17.77 4.10 13.33
CA THR A 498 17.53 5.55 13.31
C THR A 498 16.34 5.97 12.45
N SER A 499 16.13 5.32 11.31
CA SER A 499 15.03 5.62 10.37
C SER A 499 13.78 4.81 10.65
N ASP A 500 13.83 3.87 11.58
CA ASP A 500 12.75 2.94 11.88
C ASP A 500 12.86 2.62 13.36
N SER A 501 12.22 3.48 14.13
CA SER A 501 12.47 3.59 15.56
C SER A 501 11.80 2.50 16.38
N ALA A 502 10.85 1.78 15.79
CA ALA A 502 10.15 0.71 16.47
C ALA A 502 9.43 -0.16 15.44
N ASP A 503 9.44 -1.47 15.68
CA ASP A 503 8.50 -2.38 15.05
C ASP A 503 7.43 -2.77 16.05
N VAL A 504 6.16 -2.53 15.70
CA VAL A 504 5.02 -2.82 16.54
C VAL A 504 4.13 -3.85 15.85
N TYR A 505 3.99 -5.01 16.48
CA TYR A 505 3.05 -6.04 16.06
C TYR A 505 1.84 -6.04 16.99
N ARG A 506 0.66 -6.27 16.45
CA ARG A 506 -0.57 -6.45 17.24
C ARG A 506 -1.17 -7.82 16.99
N PHE A 507 -1.72 -8.44 18.01
CA PHE A 507 -2.54 -9.65 17.87
C PHE A 507 -3.64 -9.70 18.91
N THR A 508 -4.67 -10.49 18.66
CA THR A 508 -5.77 -10.74 19.61
C THR A 508 -5.85 -12.22 19.95
N THR A 509 -6.22 -12.55 21.19
CA THR A 509 -6.47 -13.94 21.62
C THR A 509 -7.96 -14.15 21.83
N THR A 510 -8.52 -15.31 21.45
CA THR A 510 -9.98 -15.58 21.62
C THR A 510 -10.30 -16.65 22.65
N GLU A 511 -9.28 -17.33 23.17
CA GLU A 511 -9.39 -18.45 24.10
C GLU A 511 -8.30 -18.33 25.17
N GLU A 512 -8.50 -18.99 26.32
CA GLU A 512 -7.46 -19.09 27.34
C GLU A 512 -6.26 -19.84 26.75
N GLY A 513 -5.07 -19.25 26.83
CA GLY A 513 -3.89 -19.81 26.18
C GLY A 513 -2.60 -19.18 26.71
N SER A 514 -1.47 -19.55 26.10
CA SER A 514 -0.15 -19.03 26.48
C SER A 514 0.64 -18.60 25.26
N PHE A 515 0.62 -17.29 24.99
CA PHE A 515 1.53 -16.71 24.01
C PHE A 515 2.98 -16.91 24.44
N VAL A 516 3.78 -17.56 23.58
CA VAL A 516 5.23 -17.67 23.75
C VAL A 516 5.89 -17.08 22.52
N GLY A 517 6.44 -15.88 22.69
CA GLY A 517 7.25 -15.21 21.67
C GLY A 517 8.75 -15.42 21.92
N GLN A 518 9.54 -15.27 20.87
CA GLN A 518 10.99 -15.24 20.92
C GLN A 518 11.50 -14.21 19.92
N VAL A 519 12.37 -13.31 20.37
CA VAL A 519 13.15 -12.45 19.49
C VAL A 519 14.55 -13.04 19.38
N PHE A 520 15.01 -13.33 18.16
CA PHE A 520 16.28 -13.97 17.91
C PHE A 520 17.01 -13.42 16.69
N ASN A 521 18.18 -13.97 16.33
CA ASN A 521 19.02 -13.46 15.23
C ASN A 521 19.34 -11.96 15.34
N ILE A 522 19.41 -11.47 16.58
CA ILE A 522 19.60 -10.07 16.92
C ILE A 522 21.02 -9.65 16.52
N SER A 523 21.14 -8.78 15.51
CA SER A 523 22.45 -8.30 15.03
C SER A 523 22.95 -7.05 15.76
N SER A 524 22.09 -6.39 16.56
CA SER A 524 22.43 -5.19 17.32
C SER A 524 21.57 -5.08 18.59
N SER A 525 21.94 -4.28 19.60
CA SER A 525 21.17 -4.21 20.86
C SER A 525 19.74 -3.70 20.64
N VAL A 526 18.75 -4.54 20.94
CA VAL A 526 17.32 -4.22 20.85
C VAL A 526 16.62 -4.49 22.18
N ARG A 527 15.53 -3.77 22.42
CA ARG A 527 14.59 -3.99 23.51
C ARG A 527 13.31 -4.58 22.93
N ALA A 528 12.85 -5.67 23.53
CA ALA A 528 11.61 -6.33 23.17
C ALA A 528 10.63 -6.26 24.34
N GLU A 529 9.41 -5.84 24.04
CA GLU A 529 8.36 -5.57 25.01
C GLU A 529 7.05 -6.27 24.63
N ILE A 530 6.30 -6.70 25.65
CA ILE A 530 4.89 -7.05 25.50
C ILE A 530 4.08 -5.99 26.23
N ILE A 531 3.06 -5.47 25.56
CA ILE A 531 2.22 -4.38 26.02
C ILE A 531 0.76 -4.83 25.95
N LEU A 532 0.00 -4.51 27.01
CA LEU A 532 -1.44 -4.71 27.08
C LEU A 532 -2.11 -3.34 27.24
N ASP A 533 -2.66 -2.82 26.14
CA ASP A 533 -3.41 -1.55 26.11
C ASP A 533 -4.77 -1.76 26.79
N ASN A 534 -4.82 -1.54 28.10
CA ASN A 534 -6.01 -1.82 28.91
C ASN A 534 -7.08 -0.74 28.77
N ASN A 535 -6.67 0.47 28.41
CA ASN A 535 -7.54 1.63 28.33
C ASN A 535 -8.05 1.90 26.90
N ASN A 536 -7.51 1.17 25.91
CA ASN A 536 -7.81 1.25 24.48
C ASN A 536 -7.62 2.66 23.90
N ASN A 537 -6.64 3.41 24.40
CA ASN A 537 -6.34 4.76 23.91
C ASN A 537 -5.27 4.77 22.81
N GLY A 538 -4.62 3.63 22.54
CA GLY A 538 -3.58 3.50 21.52
C GLY A 538 -2.24 4.15 21.88
N ILE A 539 -2.02 4.51 23.14
CA ILE A 539 -0.79 5.10 23.66
C ILE A 539 -0.16 4.10 24.63
N PHE A 540 1.05 3.66 24.34
CA PHE A 540 1.75 2.71 25.21
C PHE A 540 2.31 3.37 26.47
N GLU A 541 1.63 3.19 27.59
CA GLU A 541 2.10 3.70 28.88
C GLU A 541 3.03 2.72 29.61
N PRO A 542 3.96 3.19 30.48
CA PRO A 542 4.90 2.32 31.18
C PRO A 542 4.25 1.22 32.03
N GLU A 543 3.07 1.48 32.58
CA GLU A 543 2.27 0.54 33.38
C GLU A 543 1.63 -0.58 32.56
N GLU A 544 1.50 -0.39 31.24
CA GLU A 544 0.93 -1.36 30.31
C GLU A 544 1.97 -2.36 29.80
N ILE A 545 3.26 -2.06 30.02
CA ILE A 545 4.38 -2.93 29.66
C ILE A 545 4.47 -4.08 30.66
N ILE A 546 3.94 -5.24 30.28
CA ILE A 546 3.91 -6.45 31.11
C ILE A 546 5.16 -7.31 30.97
N PHE A 547 5.98 -7.05 29.95
CA PHE A 547 7.30 -7.67 29.76
C PHE A 547 8.24 -6.68 29.06
N SER A 548 9.51 -6.61 29.48
CA SER A 548 10.57 -5.85 28.80
C SER A 548 11.91 -6.54 29.01
N GLN A 549 12.64 -6.81 27.93
CA GLN A 549 13.98 -7.39 27.99
C GLN A 549 14.87 -6.86 26.88
N ILE A 550 16.16 -6.69 27.17
CA ILE A 550 17.18 -6.31 26.20
C ILE A 550 17.89 -7.57 25.69
N GLY A 551 17.99 -7.68 24.36
CA GLY A 551 18.82 -8.67 23.66
C GLY A 551 19.90 -7.97 22.83
N ASN A 552 20.98 -8.67 22.55
CA ASN A 552 22.09 -8.16 21.74
C ASN A 552 22.84 -9.33 21.09
N SER A 553 23.88 -9.05 20.30
CA SER A 553 24.66 -10.10 19.62
C SER A 553 25.30 -11.14 20.57
N SER A 554 25.51 -10.80 21.85
CA SER A 554 26.03 -11.73 22.88
C SER A 554 24.92 -12.48 23.64
N ASN A 555 23.69 -11.96 23.63
CA ASN A 555 22.49 -12.63 24.10
C ASN A 555 21.40 -12.57 23.01
N PRO A 556 21.56 -13.35 21.94
CA PRO A 556 20.78 -13.16 20.71
C PRO A 556 19.41 -13.81 20.79
N ASN A 557 18.91 -14.18 21.97
CA ASN A 557 17.63 -14.84 22.17
C ASN A 557 16.90 -14.25 23.38
N ILE A 558 15.81 -13.55 23.12
CA ILE A 558 14.88 -13.04 24.14
C ILE A 558 13.67 -13.97 24.12
N ARG A 559 13.34 -14.59 25.26
CA ARG A 559 12.07 -15.33 25.39
C ARG A 559 11.02 -14.39 25.96
N LEU A 560 10.03 -14.03 25.15
CA LEU A 560 8.88 -13.24 25.57
C LEU A 560 7.97 -14.19 26.38
N ARG A 561 7.86 -13.95 27.68
CA ARG A 561 7.26 -14.92 28.62
C ARG A 561 5.74 -14.97 28.48
N SER A 562 5.22 -16.20 28.59
CA SER A 562 3.82 -16.62 28.77
C SER A 562 2.95 -15.59 29.49
N ILE A 563 2.00 -15.06 28.73
CA ILE A 563 0.85 -14.32 29.23
C ILE A 563 -0.24 -15.37 29.44
N ALA A 564 -0.70 -15.59 30.67
CA ALA A 564 -1.96 -16.28 30.90
C ALA A 564 -3.06 -15.24 30.66
N SER A 565 -3.73 -15.31 29.51
CA SER A 565 -4.80 -14.37 29.17
C SER A 565 -6.16 -14.98 29.48
N GLU A 566 -7.06 -14.15 30.00
CA GLU A 566 -8.51 -14.33 29.93
C GLU A 566 -8.98 -14.18 28.47
N THR A 567 -10.23 -14.56 28.17
CA THR A 567 -10.77 -14.57 26.80
C THR A 567 -10.89 -13.16 26.19
N ALA A 568 -10.48 -13.00 24.92
CA ALA A 568 -10.68 -11.79 24.08
C ALA A 568 -9.87 -10.52 24.46
N VAL A 569 -8.53 -10.61 24.44
CA VAL A 569 -7.63 -9.48 24.75
C VAL A 569 -6.68 -9.18 23.58
N THR A 570 -6.40 -7.90 23.33
CA THR A 570 -5.43 -7.42 22.34
C THR A 570 -4.08 -7.13 22.99
N PHE A 571 -3.01 -7.68 22.41
CA PHE A 571 -1.64 -7.48 22.85
C PHE A 571 -0.81 -6.84 21.75
N TYR A 572 0.26 -6.16 22.18
CA TYR A 572 1.28 -5.65 21.28
C TYR A 572 2.65 -6.23 21.63
N VAL A 573 3.44 -6.51 20.60
CA VAL A 573 4.89 -6.75 20.73
C VAL A 573 5.59 -5.56 20.13
N ARG A 574 6.42 -4.88 20.92
CA ARG A 574 7.21 -3.74 20.45
C ARG A 574 8.70 -4.07 20.50
N ILE A 575 9.38 -3.94 19.36
CA ILE A 575 10.83 -4.07 19.24
C ILE A 575 11.41 -2.69 18.96
N THR A 576 12.39 -2.24 19.74
CA THR A 576 13.03 -0.93 19.59
C THR A 576 14.55 -1.06 19.65
N PRO A 577 15.32 -0.19 18.96
CA PRO A 577 16.75 -0.13 19.16
C PRO A 577 17.06 0.45 20.56
N GLU A 578 18.04 -0.10 21.28
CA GLU A 578 18.34 0.36 22.65
C GLU A 578 18.84 1.81 22.69
N THR A 579 19.49 2.26 21.61
CA THR A 579 19.75 3.68 21.36
C THR A 579 19.42 4.00 19.91
N SER A 580 19.02 5.24 19.64
CA SER A 580 18.62 5.67 18.29
C SER A 580 19.68 5.40 17.23
N THR A 581 20.97 5.40 17.58
CA THR A 581 22.09 5.18 16.66
C THR A 581 22.34 3.71 16.31
N ILE A 582 21.79 2.77 17.07
CA ILE A 582 22.00 1.35 16.86
C ILE A 582 21.03 0.87 15.77
N ARG A 583 21.58 0.15 14.79
CA ARG A 583 20.86 -0.36 13.62
C ARG A 583 21.07 -1.86 13.55
N GLY A 584 20.00 -2.64 13.46
CA GLY A 584 20.14 -4.08 13.32
C GLY A 584 18.86 -4.78 12.94
N THR A 585 19.04 -6.04 12.64
CA THR A 585 18.01 -6.97 12.23
C THR A 585 17.67 -7.91 13.37
N TYR A 586 16.47 -8.45 13.35
CA TYR A 586 16.04 -9.50 14.25
C TYR A 586 15.06 -10.44 13.54
N SER A 587 14.82 -11.59 14.16
CA SER A 587 13.71 -12.48 13.86
C SER A 587 12.72 -12.46 15.02
N LEU A 588 11.42 -12.35 14.76
CA LEU A 588 10.35 -12.59 15.73
C LEU A 588 9.68 -13.92 15.42
N GLY A 589 9.84 -14.86 16.35
CA GLY A 589 9.13 -16.13 16.38
C GLY A 589 8.02 -16.11 17.42
N TYR A 590 6.87 -16.71 17.17
CA TYR A 590 5.90 -16.95 18.24
C TYR A 590 5.11 -18.24 18.04
N ARG A 591 4.43 -18.66 19.11
CA ARG A 591 3.37 -19.67 19.12
C ARG A 591 2.33 -19.27 20.16
N PHE A 592 1.08 -19.70 19.95
CA PHE A 592 -0.01 -19.52 20.92
C PHE A 592 -0.52 -20.89 21.39
#